data_AF-A0A661TJV1-F1
#
_entry.id   AF-A0A661TJV1-F1
#
_cell.length_a   1.000
_cell.length_b   1.000
_cell.length_c   1.000
_cell.angle_alpha   90.00
_cell.angle_beta   90.00
_cell.angle_gamma   90.00
#
_symmetry.space_group_name_H-M   'P 1'
#
loop_
_entity.id
_entity.type
_entity.pdbx_description
1 polymer ?
#
loop_
_entity_poly.entity_id
_entity_poly.type
_entity_poly.pdbx_seq_one_letter_code
_entity_poly.pdbx_strand_id
1 'polypeptide(L)'
;IIGSIGKERAEKIGAHKKGFRLYRGKGCKLCNQTGYEGRIGIFEVLEMTEKIRQLVMKRANSDEIRQEALAAGMTSMLDDGLNKVVKGVTSIEEVVRVTKE
;
A
#
# COMPACT_ATOMS: atom_id res chain seq x y z
N ILE A 1 8.03 4.28 -13.26
CA ILE A 1 7.48 4.47 -11.89
C ILE A 1 5.99 4.80 -11.94
N ILE A 2 5.53 5.82 -12.68
CA ILE A 2 4.07 6.00 -12.95
C ILE A 2 3.48 4.76 -13.67
N GLY A 3 4.27 4.07 -14.50
CA GLY A 3 3.85 2.77 -15.07
C GLY A 3 3.72 1.62 -14.05
N SER A 4 4.30 1.75 -12.85
CA SER A 4 4.27 0.74 -11.78
C SER A 4 3.17 1.02 -10.75
N ILE A 5 2.71 2.26 -10.68
CA ILE A 5 1.65 2.75 -9.78
C ILE A 5 0.56 3.27 -10.71
N GLY A 6 -0.40 2.42 -11.08
CA GLY A 6 -1.46 2.78 -12.05
C GLY A 6 -2.10 4.14 -11.77
N LYS A 7 -2.52 4.85 -12.82
CA LYS A 7 -2.98 6.26 -12.75
C LYS A 7 -3.98 6.54 -11.62
N GLU A 8 -4.92 5.62 -11.40
CA GLU A 8 -5.93 5.74 -10.32
C GLU A 8 -5.30 5.81 -8.91
N ARG A 9 -4.28 4.99 -8.65
CA ARG A 9 -3.56 4.99 -7.36
C ARG A 9 -2.73 6.26 -7.19
N ALA A 10 -2.13 6.76 -8.28
CA ALA A 10 -1.40 8.02 -8.26
C ALA A 10 -2.31 9.20 -7.89
N GLU A 11 -3.56 9.21 -8.37
CA GLU A 11 -4.55 10.23 -8.00
C GLU A 11 -4.97 10.11 -6.52
N LYS A 12 -5.26 8.88 -6.05
CA LYS A 12 -5.62 8.61 -4.63
C LYS A 12 -4.57 9.07 -3.63
N ILE A 13 -3.28 8.95 -3.95
CA ILE A 13 -2.17 9.40 -3.08
C ILE A 13 -1.85 10.89 -3.23
N GLY A 14 -2.70 11.66 -3.92
CA GLY A 14 -2.59 13.12 -4.02
C GLY A 14 -1.55 13.63 -5.02
N ALA A 15 -1.26 12.87 -6.10
CA ALA A 15 -0.35 13.31 -7.16
C ALA A 15 -0.95 14.44 -8.02
N HIS A 16 -1.10 15.64 -7.46
CA HIS A 16 -1.54 16.81 -8.21
C HIS A 16 -0.37 17.43 -8.98
N LYS A 17 -0.32 17.20 -10.31
CA LYS A 17 0.41 17.94 -11.39
C LYS A 17 1.88 18.36 -11.19
N LYS A 18 2.48 18.29 -10.00
CA LYS A 18 3.86 18.66 -9.65
C LYS A 18 4.76 17.44 -9.40
N GLY A 19 4.24 16.22 -9.56
CA GLY A 19 4.96 14.99 -9.24
C GLY A 19 5.08 14.72 -7.74
N PHE A 20 5.60 13.56 -7.38
CA PHE A 20 5.85 13.15 -6.00
C PHE A 20 7.35 13.08 -5.72
N ARG A 21 7.77 13.54 -4.54
CA ARG A 21 9.14 13.39 -4.05
C ARG A 21 9.25 12.08 -3.31
N LEU A 22 10.13 11.20 -3.79
CA LEU A 22 10.44 9.92 -3.14
C LEU A 22 11.78 10.02 -2.43
N TYR A 23 11.95 9.20 -1.40
CA TYR A 23 13.14 9.18 -0.57
C TYR A 23 13.78 7.81 -0.58
N ARG A 24 15.11 7.79 -0.56
CA ARG A 24 15.94 6.61 -0.39
C ARG A 24 17.15 6.98 0.44
N GLY A 25 17.43 6.20 1.49
CA GLY A 25 18.62 6.39 2.29
C GLY A 25 19.88 6.05 1.49
N LYS A 26 20.89 6.92 1.56
CA LYS A 26 22.19 6.69 0.88
C LYS A 26 23.07 5.65 1.56
N GLY A 27 22.74 5.27 2.80
CA GLY A 27 23.61 4.48 3.67
C GLY A 27 24.58 5.37 4.45
N CYS A 28 24.68 5.13 5.75
CA CYS A 28 25.66 5.76 6.64
C CYS A 28 26.04 4.79 7.78
N LYS A 29 27.00 5.18 8.62
CA LYS A 29 27.44 4.35 9.76
C LYS A 29 26.31 4.02 10.73
N LEU A 30 25.36 4.94 10.96
CA LEU A 30 24.25 4.74 11.90
C LEU A 30 23.30 3.63 11.43
N CYS A 31 23.01 3.57 10.13
CA CYS A 31 22.15 2.55 9.57
C CYS A 31 22.92 1.33 9.04
N ASN A 32 24.19 1.13 9.43
CA ASN A 32 25.06 0.06 8.93
C ASN A 32 25.11 -0.02 7.39
N GLN A 33 25.17 1.14 6.72
CA GLN A 33 25.18 1.26 5.25
C GLN A 33 23.92 0.75 4.52
N THR A 34 22.85 0.39 5.23
CA THR A 34 21.61 -0.16 4.61
C THR A 34 20.73 0.92 3.95
N GLY A 35 20.77 2.14 4.48
CA GLY A 35 19.84 3.21 4.11
C GLY A 35 18.50 3.15 4.86
N TYR A 36 18.34 2.25 5.84
CA TYR A 36 17.11 2.07 6.63
C TYR A 36 17.43 1.93 8.12
N GLU A 37 16.54 2.44 8.98
CA GLU A 37 16.63 2.28 10.42
C GLU A 37 15.23 2.08 11.00
N GLY A 38 15.08 1.06 11.85
CA GLY A 38 13.76 0.64 12.35
C GLY A 38 12.89 -0.06 11.29
N ARG A 39 11.62 -0.24 11.62
CA ARG A 39 10.60 -0.87 10.76
C ARG A 39 9.25 -0.21 11.01
N ILE A 40 8.40 -0.19 9.98
CA ILE A 40 7.00 0.23 10.08
C ILE A 40 6.10 -0.86 9.48
N GLY A 41 4.94 -1.08 10.10
CA GLY A 41 3.94 -2.00 9.55
C GLY A 41 3.20 -1.38 8.37
N ILE A 42 2.83 -2.21 7.40
CA ILE A 42 1.80 -1.89 6.41
C ILE A 42 0.60 -2.80 6.67
N PHE A 43 -0.60 -2.26 6.55
CA PHE A 43 -1.80 -2.92 7.05
C PHE A 43 -2.87 -2.99 5.97
N GLU A 44 -3.52 -4.14 5.90
CA GLU A 44 -4.77 -4.36 5.18
C GLU A 44 -5.76 -4.89 6.21
N VAL A 45 -6.83 -4.14 6.46
CA VAL A 45 -7.80 -4.44 7.52
C VAL A 45 -9.17 -4.65 6.90
N LEU A 46 -9.61 -5.90 6.88
CA LEU A 46 -10.94 -6.28 6.40
C LEU A 46 -11.97 -6.12 7.51
N GLU A 47 -12.84 -5.12 7.38
CA GLU A 47 -13.99 -4.98 8.27
C GLU A 47 -15.09 -5.97 7.88
N MET A 48 -15.65 -6.68 8.87
CA MET A 48 -16.72 -7.66 8.67
C MET A 48 -18.09 -6.97 8.54
N THR A 49 -18.28 -6.28 7.42
CA THR A 49 -19.56 -5.64 7.10
C THR A 49 -20.66 -6.68 6.84
N GLU A 50 -21.92 -6.24 6.82
CA GLU A 50 -23.06 -7.10 6.50
C GLU A 50 -22.88 -7.82 5.15
N LYS A 51 -22.43 -7.10 4.13
CA LYS A 51 -22.23 -7.64 2.80
C LYS A 51 -21.09 -8.66 2.76
N ILE A 52 -19.96 -8.37 3.43
CA ILE A 52 -18.85 -9.33 3.54
C ILE A 52 -19.32 -10.60 4.23
N ARG A 53 -20.11 -10.49 5.30
CA ARG A 53 -20.66 -11.65 6.00
C ARG A 53 -21.57 -12.49 5.09
N GLN A 54 -22.40 -11.85 4.27
CA GLN A 54 -23.24 -12.54 3.30
C GLN A 54 -22.41 -13.27 2.23
N LEU A 55 -21.33 -12.66 1.75
CA LEU A 55 -20.40 -13.30 0.80
C LEU A 55 -19.73 -14.53 1.42
N VAL A 56 -19.30 -14.44 2.68
CA VAL A 56 -18.75 -15.59 3.42
C VAL A 56 -19.78 -16.71 3.54
N MET A 57 -21.04 -16.41 3.90
CA MET A 57 -22.11 -17.42 3.99
C MET A 57 -22.41 -18.08 2.63
N LYS A 58 -22.26 -17.34 1.53
CA LYS A 58 -22.41 -17.85 0.16
C LYS A 58 -21.18 -18.59 -0.35
N ARG A 59 -20.11 -18.68 0.45
CA ARG A 59 -18.81 -19.24 0.04
C ARG A 59 -18.26 -18.58 -1.24
N ALA A 60 -18.43 -17.26 -1.33
CA ALA A 60 -17.83 -16.45 -2.37
C ALA A 60 -16.31 -16.64 -2.39
N ASN A 61 -15.69 -16.46 -3.56
CA ASN A 61 -14.24 -16.56 -3.67
C ASN A 61 -13.54 -15.33 -3.06
N SER A 62 -12.21 -15.41 -2.89
CA SER A 62 -11.41 -14.35 -2.30
C SER A 62 -11.48 -13.03 -3.08
N ASP A 63 -11.60 -13.10 -4.41
CA ASP A 63 -11.61 -11.92 -5.27
C ASP A 63 -12.93 -11.15 -5.13
N GLU A 64 -14.05 -11.85 -5.02
CA GLU A 64 -15.36 -11.25 -4.75
C GLU A 64 -15.37 -10.54 -3.39
N ILE A 65 -14.83 -11.19 -2.35
CA ILE A 65 -14.71 -10.60 -1.01
C ILE A 65 -13.78 -9.39 -1.04
N ARG A 66 -12.63 -9.48 -1.73
CA ARG A 66 -11.67 -8.38 -1.88
C ARG A 66 -12.28 -7.19 -2.60
N GLN A 67 -13.00 -7.41 -3.70
CA GLN A 67 -13.67 -6.35 -4.45
C GLN A 67 -14.71 -5.62 -3.61
N GLU A 68 -15.57 -6.35 -2.89
CA GLU A 68 -16.55 -5.71 -2.00
C GLU A 68 -15.85 -4.98 -0.85
N ALA A 69 -14.77 -5.52 -0.29
CA ALA A 69 -14.03 -4.87 0.78
C ALA A 69 -13.40 -3.55 0.32
N LEU A 70 -12.78 -3.54 -0.86
CA LEU A 70 -12.23 -2.32 -1.47
C LEU A 70 -13.33 -1.29 -1.76
N ALA A 71 -14.49 -1.75 -2.26
CA ALA A 71 -15.64 -0.88 -2.50
C ALA A 71 -16.22 -0.31 -1.19
N ALA A 72 -16.13 -1.05 -0.09
CA ALA A 72 -16.52 -0.62 1.26
C ALA A 72 -15.47 0.28 1.94
N GLY A 73 -14.37 0.62 1.26
CA GLY A 73 -13.35 1.54 1.76
C GLY A 73 -12.13 0.89 2.41
N MET A 74 -11.98 -0.43 2.32
CA MET A 74 -10.75 -1.11 2.76
C MET A 74 -9.55 -0.55 1.98
N THR A 75 -8.48 -0.23 2.70
CA THR A 75 -7.19 0.14 2.09
C THR A 75 -6.37 -1.12 1.88
N SER A 76 -5.91 -1.36 0.66
CA SER A 76 -5.03 -2.50 0.37
C SER A 76 -3.65 -2.30 0.98
N MET A 77 -2.93 -3.39 1.24
CA MET A 77 -1.56 -3.33 1.76
C MET A 77 -0.63 -2.50 0.86
N LEU A 78 -0.78 -2.63 -0.46
CA LEU A 78 -0.03 -1.84 -1.44
C LEU A 78 -0.40 -0.35 -1.36
N ASP A 79 -1.68 0.00 -1.20
CA ASP A 79 -2.08 1.41 -1.10
C ASP A 79 -1.60 2.06 0.20
N ASP A 80 -1.66 1.36 1.33
CA ASP A 80 -1.08 1.84 2.59
C ASP A 80 0.45 2.01 2.48
N GLY A 81 1.14 1.06 1.85
CA GLY A 81 2.56 1.18 1.53
C GLY A 81 2.87 2.41 0.67
N LEU A 82 2.14 2.61 -0.43
CA LEU A 82 2.31 3.77 -1.31
C LEU A 82 2.06 5.09 -0.59
N ASN A 83 1.04 5.15 0.28
CA ASN A 83 0.79 6.32 1.12
C ASN A 83 1.99 6.66 2.02
N LYS A 84 2.66 5.65 2.58
CA LYS A 84 3.86 5.84 3.40
C LYS A 84 5.08 6.24 2.57
N VAL A 85 5.18 5.76 1.33
CA VAL A 85 6.22 6.17 0.37
C VAL A 85 6.12 7.65 0.03
N VAL A 86 4.92 8.16 -0.27
CA VAL A 86 4.72 9.59 -0.56
C VAL A 86 5.04 10.47 0.66
N LYS A 87 4.77 9.96 1.87
CA LYS A 87 5.12 10.63 3.13
C LYS A 87 6.62 10.54 3.48
N GLY A 88 7.42 9.80 2.71
CA GLY A 88 8.86 9.62 2.94
C GLY A 88 9.21 8.72 4.12
N VAL A 89 8.26 7.90 4.59
CA VAL A 89 8.44 7.01 5.74
C VAL A 89 9.11 5.69 5.34
N THR A 90 8.91 5.25 4.09
CA THR A 90 9.56 4.08 3.51
C THR A 90 9.88 4.32 2.04
N SER A 91 10.59 3.38 1.41
CA SER A 91 10.96 3.45 -0.01
C SER A 91 9.99 2.66 -0.88
N ILE A 92 9.92 3.00 -2.17
CA ILE A 92 9.08 2.26 -3.12
C ILE A 92 9.59 0.82 -3.30
N GLU A 93 10.91 0.63 -3.19
CA GLU A 93 11.56 -0.66 -3.28
C GLU A 93 11.12 -1.59 -2.14
N GLU A 94 11.01 -1.07 -0.91
CA GLU A 94 10.54 -1.85 0.23
C GLU A 94 9.08 -2.25 0.07
N VAL A 95 8.20 -1.32 -0.33
CA VAL A 95 6.78 -1.63 -0.56
C VAL A 95 6.61 -2.70 -1.62
N VAL A 96 7.25 -2.53 -2.78
CA VAL A 96 7.18 -3.52 -3.87
C VAL A 96 7.78 -4.87 -3.47
N ARG A 97 8.75 -4.90 -2.55
CA ARG A 97 9.34 -6.16 -2.04
C ARG A 97 8.36 -6.94 -1.16
N VAL A 98 7.53 -6.26 -0.36
CA VAL A 98 6.68 -6.91 0.65
C VAL A 98 5.22 -7.07 0.25
N THR A 99 4.75 -6.38 -0.79
CA THR A 99 3.35 -6.45 -1.25
C THR A 99 3.15 -7.19 -2.57
N LYS A 100 4.18 -7.89 -3.09
CA LYS A 100 4.02 -8.77 -4.24
C LYS A 100 3.32 -10.05 -3.79
N GLU A 101 2.10 -10.24 -4.29
CA GLU A 101 1.39 -11.53 -4.35
C GLU A 101 1.87 -12.34 -5.57
#